data_AF-A0A9D8ZIA2-F1
#
_entry.id   AF-A0A9D8ZIA2-F1
#
_cell.length_a   1.000
_cell.length_b   1.000
_cell.length_c   1.000
_cell.angle_alpha   90.00
_cell.angle_beta   90.00
_cell.angle_gamma   90.00
#
_symmetry.space_group_name_H-M   'P 1'
#
loop_
_entity.id
_entity.type
_entity.pdbx_description
1 polymer ?
#
loop_
_entity_poly.entity_id
_entity_poly.type
_entity_poly.pdbx_seq_one_letter_code
_entity_poly.pdbx_strand_id
1 'polypeptide(L)'
;MIKLKITWKYCIAFYCIGMLYASLHELIHHFAGYVVCGEWGVKTFNYFSTACDGEPKAHIATYAGPVFTFIMMYVGAYFLNEKFSNYKKHLGFAMIFAQIPLQRMVNPFFRMNDEYYATAQLFGATDIVYWSVIIVIWAICIPPLVKAFKAIQNKYRIWWFLFYFALFPYLLVGPFFMGLEYLMVHKEFLNQQIIGIGLLFIINEVLTIVAYYFTKKYIDPFRA
;
A
#
# COMPACT_ATOMS: atom_id res chain seq x y z
N MET A 1 15.33 -12.75 11.95
CA MET A 1 14.29 -13.23 12.88
C MET A 1 13.76 -12.08 13.73
N ILE A 2 12.48 -12.08 14.11
CA ILE A 2 11.79 -11.04 14.89
C ILE A 2 10.77 -11.66 15.87
N LYS A 3 10.49 -10.94 16.96
CA LYS A 3 9.40 -11.26 17.89
C LYS A 3 8.33 -10.18 17.80
N LEU A 4 7.10 -10.54 17.51
CA LEU A 4 6.00 -9.59 17.38
C LEU A 4 5.36 -9.32 18.74
N LYS A 5 4.97 -8.07 18.97
CA LYS A 5 4.20 -7.63 20.14
C LYS A 5 3.35 -6.43 19.74
N ILE A 6 2.06 -6.50 20.02
CA ILE A 6 1.14 -5.39 19.77
C ILE A 6 1.08 -4.53 21.03
N THR A 7 1.37 -3.24 20.85
CA THR A 7 1.18 -2.19 21.86
C THR A 7 0.47 -1.04 21.17
N TRP A 8 -0.22 -0.17 21.94
CA TRP A 8 -0.89 0.98 21.34
C TRP A 8 0.08 1.88 20.54
N LYS A 9 1.32 2.05 21.03
CA LYS A 9 2.37 2.82 20.36
C LYS A 9 2.79 2.17 19.04
N TYR A 10 2.91 0.84 19.03
CA TYR A 10 3.17 0.07 17.81
C TYR A 10 2.03 0.21 16.80
N CYS A 11 0.77 0.18 17.26
CA CYS A 11 -0.39 0.37 16.40
C CYS A 11 -0.36 1.74 15.72
N ILE A 12 -0.01 2.82 16.43
CA ILE A 12 0.12 4.15 15.81
C ILE A 12 1.26 4.17 14.79
N ALA A 13 2.43 3.62 15.13
CA ALA A 13 3.55 3.56 14.20
C ALA A 13 3.21 2.75 12.93
N PHE A 14 2.53 1.61 13.08
CA PHE A 14 2.08 0.79 11.97
C PHE A 14 0.98 1.48 11.16
N TYR A 15 0.02 2.13 11.81
CA TYR A 15 -1.01 2.95 11.16
C TYR A 15 -0.36 4.01 10.27
N CYS A 16 0.59 4.78 10.80
CA CYS A 16 1.26 5.81 10.01
C CYS A 16 2.00 5.20 8.81
N ILE A 17 2.71 4.09 8.98
CA ILE A 17 3.37 3.39 7.88
C ILE A 17 2.33 2.95 6.82
N GLY A 18 1.22 2.34 7.26
CA GLY A 18 0.14 1.90 6.39
C GLY A 18 -0.49 3.04 5.59
N MET A 19 -0.86 4.13 6.28
CA MET A 19 -1.42 5.33 5.65
C MET A 19 -0.44 5.99 4.67
N LEU A 20 0.84 6.12 5.03
CA LEU A 20 1.84 6.69 4.13
C LEU A 20 2.04 5.83 2.89
N TYR A 21 2.08 4.50 3.01
CA TYR A 21 2.23 3.63 1.84
C TYR A 21 0.99 3.60 0.95
N ALA A 22 -0.21 3.58 1.53
CA ALA A 22 -1.44 3.70 0.76
C ALA A 22 -1.49 5.05 0.01
N SER A 23 -1.15 6.13 0.69
CA SER A 23 -1.12 7.47 0.11
C SER A 23 -0.03 7.62 -0.97
N LEU A 24 1.16 7.07 -0.75
CA LEU A 24 2.25 7.07 -1.72
C LEU A 24 1.91 6.25 -2.97
N HIS A 25 1.19 5.14 -2.83
CA HIS A 25 0.73 4.34 -3.96
C HIS A 25 -0.12 5.19 -4.92
N GLU A 26 -1.13 5.89 -4.39
CA GLU A 26 -1.97 6.80 -5.17
C GLU A 26 -1.21 8.03 -5.67
N LEU A 27 -0.28 8.54 -4.88
CA LEU A 27 0.55 9.67 -5.28
C LEU A 27 1.43 9.30 -6.49
N ILE A 28 1.94 8.08 -6.53
CA ILE A 28 2.76 7.59 -7.65
C ILE A 28 1.94 7.43 -8.92
N HIS A 29 0.69 6.97 -8.84
CA HIS A 29 -0.23 7.02 -9.97
C HIS A 29 -0.35 8.45 -10.51
N HIS A 30 -0.62 9.41 -9.63
CA HIS A 30 -0.83 10.82 -9.99
C HIS A 30 0.39 11.46 -10.65
N PHE A 31 1.58 11.29 -10.06
CA PHE A 31 2.82 11.82 -10.63
C PHE A 31 3.22 11.12 -11.93
N ALA A 32 3.03 9.80 -12.03
CA ALA A 32 3.26 9.09 -13.29
C ALA A 32 2.31 9.58 -14.39
N GLY A 33 1.04 9.85 -14.04
CA GLY A 33 0.06 10.47 -14.91
C GLY A 33 0.54 11.83 -15.43
N TYR A 34 1.02 12.70 -14.55
CA TYR A 34 1.60 13.99 -14.96
C TYR A 34 2.79 13.83 -15.91
N VAL A 35 3.73 12.93 -15.60
CA VAL A 35 4.92 12.71 -16.44
C VAL A 35 4.56 12.20 -17.83
N VAL A 36 3.54 11.34 -17.94
CA VAL A 36 3.16 10.70 -19.21
C VAL A 36 2.15 11.53 -20.01
N CYS A 37 1.23 12.23 -19.35
CA CYS A 37 0.20 13.03 -20.00
C CYS A 37 0.61 14.51 -20.18
N GLY A 38 1.61 15.00 -19.44
CA GLY A 38 2.07 16.39 -19.46
C GLY A 38 1.24 17.36 -18.59
N GLU A 39 0.12 16.91 -18.04
CA GLU A 39 -0.81 17.71 -17.24
C GLU A 39 -1.33 16.92 -16.02
N TRP A 40 -1.76 17.63 -14.99
CA TRP A 40 -2.28 17.03 -13.77
C TRP A 40 -3.69 16.47 -13.98
N GLY A 41 -3.90 15.21 -13.58
CA GLY A 41 -5.24 14.64 -13.43
C GLY A 41 -5.87 14.99 -12.08
N VAL A 42 -6.77 14.15 -11.58
CA VAL A 42 -7.40 14.31 -10.26
C VAL A 42 -7.04 13.12 -9.38
N LYS A 43 -6.89 13.33 -8.08
CA LYS A 43 -6.56 12.29 -7.10
C LYS A 43 -7.33 12.49 -5.79
N THR A 44 -7.96 11.43 -5.32
CA THR A 44 -8.60 11.32 -3.99
C THR A 44 -7.80 10.37 -3.09
N PHE A 45 -8.36 9.87 -1.97
CA PHE A 45 -7.69 8.82 -1.20
C PHE A 45 -7.74 7.49 -1.94
N ASN A 46 -8.83 7.17 -2.64
CA ASN A 46 -9.06 5.84 -3.23
C ASN A 46 -9.28 5.86 -4.76
N TYR A 47 -9.00 7.00 -5.40
CA TYR A 47 -9.20 7.17 -6.83
C TYR A 47 -8.14 8.11 -7.41
N PHE A 48 -7.79 7.85 -8.66
CA PHE A 48 -7.03 8.79 -9.48
C PHE A 48 -7.58 8.78 -10.91
N SER A 49 -7.36 9.89 -11.61
CA SER A 49 -7.53 10.05 -13.05
C SER A 49 -6.28 10.70 -13.62
N THR A 50 -6.05 10.53 -14.92
CA THR A 50 -4.97 11.19 -15.64
C THR A 50 -5.54 12.19 -16.64
N ALA A 51 -4.75 13.20 -17.03
CA ALA A 51 -5.19 14.19 -18.02
C ALA A 51 -5.39 13.59 -19.43
N CYS A 52 -4.81 12.42 -19.68
CA CYS A 52 -4.92 11.69 -20.94
C CYS A 52 -5.71 10.37 -20.80
N ASP A 53 -6.68 10.35 -19.88
CA ASP A 53 -7.56 9.19 -19.69
C ASP A 53 -8.21 8.75 -21.00
N GLY A 54 -8.21 7.43 -21.24
CA GLY A 54 -8.67 6.82 -22.48
C GLY A 54 -7.57 6.60 -23.53
N GLU A 55 -6.39 7.20 -23.37
CA GLU A 55 -5.23 6.87 -24.20
C GLU A 55 -4.43 5.68 -23.65
N PRO A 56 -3.81 4.84 -24.50
CA PRO A 56 -3.02 3.69 -24.03
C PRO A 56 -1.89 4.06 -23.07
N LYS A 57 -1.35 5.28 -23.19
CA LYS A 57 -0.27 5.78 -22.33
C LYS A 57 -0.71 6.02 -20.88
N ALA A 58 -2.00 6.28 -20.62
CA ALA A 58 -2.54 6.44 -19.27
C ALA A 58 -2.34 5.18 -18.40
N HIS A 59 -2.32 3.99 -19.02
CA HIS A 59 -2.09 2.73 -18.31
C HIS A 59 -0.69 2.61 -17.70
N ILE A 60 0.30 3.38 -18.17
CA ILE A 60 1.61 3.47 -17.52
C ILE A 60 1.46 4.02 -16.10
N ALA A 61 0.62 5.06 -15.93
CA ALA A 61 0.31 5.60 -14.61
C ALA A 61 -0.39 4.55 -13.74
N THR A 62 -1.34 3.79 -14.30
CA THR A 62 -2.01 2.67 -13.60
C THR A 62 -1.06 1.56 -13.16
N TYR A 63 0.02 1.25 -13.88
CA TYR A 63 1.00 0.27 -13.39
C TYR A 63 1.97 0.82 -12.35
N ALA A 64 2.19 2.14 -12.32
CA ALA A 64 3.21 2.75 -11.47
C ALA A 64 2.98 2.48 -9.98
N GLY A 65 1.73 2.57 -9.51
CA GLY A 65 1.37 2.27 -8.12
C GLY A 65 1.70 0.82 -7.72
N PRO A 66 1.21 -0.21 -8.44
CA PRO A 66 1.56 -1.61 -8.16
C PRO A 66 3.06 -1.87 -8.18
N VAL A 67 3.77 -1.34 -9.16
CA VAL A 67 5.24 -1.47 -9.26
C VAL A 67 5.91 -0.94 -8.00
N PHE A 68 5.51 0.25 -7.53
CA PHE A 68 6.00 0.79 -6.26
C PHE A 68 5.70 -0.13 -5.09
N THR A 69 4.46 -0.58 -4.94
CA THR A 69 4.06 -1.49 -3.87
C THR A 69 4.91 -2.76 -3.86
N PHE A 70 5.09 -3.42 -5.01
CA PHE A 70 5.91 -4.62 -5.10
C PHE A 70 7.37 -4.33 -4.75
N ILE A 71 7.96 -3.24 -5.25
CA ILE A 71 9.32 -2.83 -4.87
C ILE A 71 9.42 -2.68 -3.35
N MET A 72 8.45 -2.01 -2.71
CA MET A 72 8.48 -1.79 -1.26
C MET A 72 8.27 -3.07 -0.44
N MET A 73 7.52 -4.06 -0.94
CA MET A 73 7.49 -5.40 -0.34
C MET A 73 8.87 -6.06 -0.36
N TYR A 74 9.59 -5.96 -1.48
CA TYR A 74 10.93 -6.54 -1.61
C TYR A 74 11.98 -5.79 -0.79
N VAL A 75 11.87 -4.45 -0.67
CA VAL A 75 12.70 -3.66 0.26
C VAL A 75 12.43 -4.09 1.71
N GLY A 76 11.15 -4.28 2.08
CA GLY A 76 10.79 -4.78 3.40
C GLY A 76 11.37 -6.17 3.65
N ALA A 77 11.27 -7.06 2.67
CA ALA A 77 11.86 -8.39 2.71
C ALA A 77 13.40 -8.33 2.84
N TYR A 78 14.06 -7.41 2.16
CA TYR A 78 15.50 -7.19 2.29
C TYR A 78 15.90 -6.79 3.72
N PHE A 79 15.10 -5.94 4.39
CA PHE A 79 15.35 -5.54 5.77
C PHE A 79 15.18 -6.68 6.80
N LEU A 80 14.54 -7.78 6.45
CA LEU A 80 14.43 -8.97 7.32
C LEU A 80 15.74 -9.78 7.42
N ASN A 81 16.76 -9.47 6.61
CA ASN A 81 18.06 -10.13 6.64
C ASN A 81 18.77 -9.97 8.00
N GLU A 82 19.59 -10.95 8.37
CA GLU A 82 20.23 -11.02 9.69
C GLU A 82 21.14 -9.83 9.98
N LYS A 83 21.81 -9.31 8.95
CA LYS A 83 22.72 -8.15 9.02
C LYS A 83 22.09 -6.85 9.50
N PHE A 84 20.76 -6.75 9.50
CA PHE A 84 20.06 -5.53 9.89
C PHE A 84 19.67 -5.52 11.37
N SER A 85 19.55 -4.32 11.94
CA SER A 85 19.11 -4.12 13.33
C SER A 85 17.67 -4.59 13.54
N ASN A 86 17.29 -4.85 14.79
CA ASN A 86 15.91 -5.22 15.15
C ASN A 86 14.89 -4.19 14.64
N TYR A 87 15.19 -2.91 14.82
CA TYR A 87 14.40 -1.81 14.26
C TYR A 87 14.14 -1.98 12.75
N LYS A 88 15.19 -2.20 11.95
CA LYS A 88 15.05 -2.37 10.50
C LYS A 88 14.26 -3.63 10.14
N LYS A 89 14.46 -4.73 10.87
CA LYS A 89 13.69 -5.97 10.67
C LYS A 89 12.21 -5.76 10.96
N HIS A 90 11.86 -5.06 12.04
CA HIS A 90 10.48 -4.71 12.37
C HIS A 90 9.85 -3.76 11.35
N LEU A 91 10.60 -2.74 10.92
CA LEU A 91 10.19 -1.85 9.84
C LEU A 91 9.94 -2.63 8.55
N GLY A 92 10.86 -3.52 8.17
CA GLY A 92 10.72 -4.35 6.97
C GLY A 92 9.51 -5.27 7.02
N PHE A 93 9.23 -5.88 8.18
CA PHE A 93 8.01 -6.64 8.39
C PHE A 93 6.76 -5.76 8.20
N ALA A 94 6.74 -4.58 8.83
CA ALA A 94 5.63 -3.64 8.70
C ALA A 94 5.43 -3.17 7.26
N MET A 95 6.52 -2.87 6.54
CA MET A 95 6.49 -2.45 5.13
C MET A 95 5.80 -3.48 4.23
N ILE A 96 6.06 -4.77 4.43
CA ILE A 96 5.44 -5.85 3.63
C ILE A 96 3.91 -5.84 3.83
N PHE A 97 3.44 -5.78 5.08
CA PHE A 97 2.00 -5.86 5.36
C PHE A 97 1.26 -4.53 5.18
N ALA A 98 1.97 -3.41 5.24
CA ALA A 98 1.43 -2.09 4.90
C ALA A 98 1.01 -1.98 3.42
N GLN A 99 1.57 -2.83 2.55
CA GLN A 99 1.16 -2.93 1.15
C GLN A 99 -0.17 -3.69 0.93
N ILE A 100 -0.82 -4.16 1.99
CA ILE A 100 -2.08 -4.92 1.95
C ILE A 100 -2.03 -6.07 0.91
N PRO A 101 -1.05 -6.99 1.02
CA PRO A 101 -0.78 -7.99 -0.02
C PRO A 101 -1.95 -8.95 -0.25
N LEU A 102 -2.76 -9.25 0.78
CA LEU A 102 -3.95 -10.08 0.60
C LEU A 102 -4.95 -9.43 -0.37
N GLN A 103 -5.22 -8.13 -0.23
CA GLN A 103 -6.09 -7.38 -1.15
C GLN A 103 -5.59 -7.52 -2.58
N ARG A 104 -4.28 -7.28 -2.79
CA ARG A 104 -3.68 -7.33 -4.12
C ARG A 104 -3.77 -8.73 -4.73
N MET A 105 -3.59 -9.78 -3.93
CA MET A 105 -3.67 -11.18 -4.39
C MET A 105 -5.11 -11.66 -4.67
N VAL A 106 -6.11 -11.10 -3.97
CA VAL A 106 -7.50 -11.56 -4.03
C VAL A 106 -8.35 -10.73 -4.99
N ASN A 107 -8.18 -9.41 -5.03
CA ASN A 107 -8.99 -8.53 -5.87
C ASN A 107 -8.99 -8.90 -7.38
N PRO A 108 -7.89 -9.38 -8.00
CA PRO A 108 -7.92 -9.77 -9.41
C PRO A 108 -8.91 -10.89 -9.72
N PHE A 109 -9.23 -11.77 -8.75
CA PHE A 109 -10.28 -12.80 -8.93
C PHE A 109 -11.68 -12.17 -9.14
N PHE A 110 -11.87 -10.96 -8.62
CA PHE A 110 -13.08 -10.17 -8.82
C PHE A 110 -12.96 -9.19 -9.99
N ARG A 111 -11.88 -9.29 -10.80
CA ARG A 111 -11.56 -8.36 -11.88
C ARG A 111 -11.38 -6.91 -11.39
N MET A 112 -10.98 -6.78 -10.12
CA MET A 112 -10.75 -5.50 -9.45
C MET A 112 -9.27 -5.39 -9.14
N ASN A 113 -8.66 -4.24 -9.44
CA ASN A 113 -7.28 -3.80 -9.16
C ASN A 113 -6.64 -3.20 -10.43
N ASP A 114 -5.61 -2.41 -10.19
CA ASP A 114 -4.90 -1.63 -11.21
C ASP A 114 -4.27 -2.54 -12.26
N GLU A 115 -3.63 -3.64 -11.82
CA GLU A 115 -2.93 -4.56 -12.71
C GLU A 115 -3.89 -5.25 -13.67
N TYR A 116 -5.02 -5.78 -13.18
CA TYR A 116 -6.01 -6.39 -14.07
C TYR A 116 -6.64 -5.35 -14.98
N TYR A 117 -7.05 -4.21 -14.44
CA TYR A 117 -7.68 -3.13 -15.21
C TYR A 117 -6.78 -2.68 -16.37
N ALA A 118 -5.52 -2.33 -16.08
CA ALA A 118 -4.58 -1.90 -17.12
C ALA A 118 -4.27 -3.00 -18.13
N THR A 119 -4.10 -4.26 -17.70
CA THR A 119 -3.80 -5.37 -18.63
C THR A 119 -4.99 -5.65 -19.56
N ALA A 120 -6.20 -5.62 -19.02
CA ALA A 120 -7.42 -5.88 -19.77
C ALA A 120 -7.70 -4.79 -20.82
N GLN A 121 -7.38 -3.52 -20.52
CA GLN A 121 -7.53 -2.43 -21.50
C GLN A 121 -6.49 -2.51 -22.63
N LEU A 122 -5.26 -2.95 -22.33
CA LEU A 122 -4.17 -3.04 -23.31
C LEU A 122 -4.28 -4.28 -24.23
N PHE A 123 -4.67 -5.43 -23.67
CA PHE A 123 -4.61 -6.73 -24.37
C PHE A 123 -5.99 -7.38 -24.55
N GLY A 124 -7.06 -6.75 -24.08
CA GLY A 124 -8.42 -7.27 -24.07
C GLY A 124 -8.73 -8.13 -22.84
N ALA A 125 -10.01 -8.15 -22.45
CA ALA A 125 -10.50 -8.92 -21.30
C ALA A 125 -10.72 -10.40 -21.64
N THR A 126 -9.63 -11.14 -21.89
CA THR A 126 -9.65 -12.58 -22.18
C THR A 126 -9.32 -13.42 -20.94
N ASP A 127 -9.65 -14.73 -20.98
CA ASP A 127 -9.30 -15.66 -19.90
C ASP A 127 -7.78 -15.81 -19.72
N ILE A 128 -7.02 -15.70 -20.82
CA ILE A 128 -5.54 -15.73 -20.78
C ILE A 128 -5.02 -14.53 -19.99
N VAL A 129 -5.53 -13.32 -20.28
CA VAL A 129 -5.16 -12.10 -19.55
C VAL A 129 -5.54 -12.24 -18.08
N TYR A 130 -6.77 -12.67 -17.78
CA TYR A 130 -7.25 -12.89 -16.42
C TYR A 130 -6.34 -13.81 -15.60
N TRP A 131 -6.04 -15.01 -16.10
CA TRP A 131 -5.18 -15.94 -15.37
C TRP A 131 -3.72 -15.49 -15.31
N SER A 132 -3.21 -14.86 -16.37
CA SER A 132 -1.83 -14.35 -16.38
C SER A 132 -1.59 -13.30 -15.30
N VAL A 133 -2.51 -12.36 -15.12
CA VAL A 133 -2.41 -11.32 -14.08
C VAL A 133 -2.42 -11.94 -12.69
N ILE A 134 -3.35 -12.88 -12.41
CA ILE A 134 -3.41 -13.58 -11.13
C ILE A 134 -2.10 -14.31 -10.84
N ILE A 135 -1.60 -15.10 -11.80
CA ILE A 135 -0.37 -15.88 -11.64
C ILE A 135 0.82 -14.97 -11.37
N VAL A 136 0.97 -13.88 -12.12
CA VAL A 136 2.08 -12.93 -11.97
C VAL A 136 2.02 -12.24 -10.61
N ILE A 137 0.86 -11.74 -10.17
CA ILE A 137 0.73 -11.09 -8.86
C ILE A 137 1.07 -12.07 -7.74
N TRP A 138 0.56 -13.31 -7.80
CA TRP A 138 0.88 -14.32 -6.80
C TRP A 138 2.38 -14.66 -6.80
N ALA A 139 2.99 -14.81 -7.97
CA ALA A 139 4.43 -15.07 -8.10
C ALA A 139 5.29 -13.95 -7.50
N ILE A 140 4.87 -12.68 -7.64
CA ILE A 140 5.57 -11.52 -7.07
C ILE A 140 5.33 -11.39 -5.56
N CYS A 141 4.10 -11.63 -5.07
CA CYS A 141 3.75 -11.45 -3.67
C CYS A 141 4.26 -12.59 -2.75
N ILE A 142 4.33 -13.83 -3.24
CA ILE A 142 4.70 -14.99 -2.41
C ILE A 142 6.12 -14.86 -1.80
N PRO A 143 7.19 -14.53 -2.55
CA PRO A 143 8.55 -14.48 -1.99
C PRO A 143 8.72 -13.58 -0.76
N PRO A 144 8.31 -12.29 -0.76
CA PRO A 144 8.39 -11.45 0.44
C PRO A 144 7.52 -11.97 1.58
N LEU A 145 6.34 -12.54 1.30
CA LEU A 145 5.46 -13.13 2.32
C LEU A 145 6.07 -14.37 2.98
N VAL A 146 6.68 -15.27 2.21
CA VAL A 146 7.40 -16.44 2.72
C VAL A 146 8.54 -16.00 3.63
N LYS A 147 9.26 -14.94 3.24
CA LYS A 147 10.34 -14.39 4.07
C LYS A 147 9.81 -13.75 5.36
N ALA A 148 8.69 -13.03 5.30
CA ALA A 148 8.02 -12.49 6.48
C ALA A 148 7.57 -13.60 7.43
N PHE A 149 6.94 -14.66 6.91
CA PHE A 149 6.52 -15.82 7.69
C PHE A 149 7.71 -16.50 8.40
N LYS A 150 8.80 -16.75 7.67
CA LYS A 150 10.02 -17.35 8.22
C LYS A 150 10.69 -16.48 9.28
N ALA A 151 10.51 -15.17 9.23
CA ALA A 151 11.13 -14.26 10.19
C ALA A 151 10.48 -14.29 11.59
N ILE A 152 9.22 -14.72 11.73
CA ILE A 152 8.46 -14.69 12.99
C ILE A 152 8.94 -15.80 13.95
N GLN A 153 9.30 -15.41 15.17
CA GLN A 153 9.73 -16.33 16.25
C GLN A 153 8.66 -16.63 17.31
N ASN A 154 7.48 -16.01 17.23
CA ASN A 154 6.42 -16.21 18.22
C ASN A 154 5.89 -17.66 18.20
N LYS A 155 5.52 -18.19 19.38
CA LYS A 155 4.96 -19.56 19.55
C LYS A 155 3.82 -19.87 18.57
N TYR A 156 2.91 -18.91 18.37
CA TYR A 156 1.75 -19.02 17.48
C TYR A 156 2.01 -18.36 16.12
N ARG A 157 3.12 -18.73 15.46
CA ARG A 157 3.61 -18.09 14.24
C ARG A 157 2.56 -17.94 13.14
N ILE A 158 1.78 -18.99 12.88
CA ILE A 158 0.74 -19.00 11.83
C ILE A 158 -0.32 -17.95 12.13
N TRP A 159 -0.82 -17.89 13.36
CA TRP A 159 -1.82 -16.91 13.76
C TRP A 159 -1.30 -15.47 13.69
N TRP A 160 -0.05 -15.24 14.07
CA TRP A 160 0.58 -13.93 13.88
C TRP A 160 0.66 -13.54 12.41
N PHE A 161 1.08 -14.46 11.55
CA PHE A 161 1.13 -14.19 10.12
C PHE A 161 -0.27 -13.91 9.55
N LEU A 162 -1.26 -14.76 9.81
CA LEU A 162 -2.63 -14.59 9.34
C LEU A 162 -3.24 -13.28 9.86
N PHE A 163 -2.97 -12.92 11.11
CA PHE A 163 -3.42 -11.65 11.69
C PHE A 163 -2.87 -10.46 10.89
N TYR A 164 -1.57 -10.40 10.61
CA TYR A 164 -0.97 -9.33 9.81
C TYR A 164 -1.37 -9.38 8.33
N PHE A 165 -1.57 -10.57 7.79
CA PHE A 165 -1.90 -10.77 6.39
C PHE A 165 -3.35 -10.40 6.08
N ALA A 166 -4.29 -10.76 6.95
CA ALA A 166 -5.71 -10.69 6.66
C ALA A 166 -6.49 -9.63 7.45
N LEU A 167 -6.03 -9.22 8.63
CA LEU A 167 -6.86 -8.44 9.54
C LEU A 167 -6.22 -7.12 10.00
N PHE A 168 -4.98 -7.15 10.48
CA PHE A 168 -4.37 -6.04 11.19
C PHE A 168 -4.23 -4.75 10.36
N PRO A 169 -3.78 -4.77 9.09
CA PRO A 169 -3.74 -3.57 8.26
C PRO A 169 -5.14 -2.97 8.06
N TYR A 170 -6.14 -3.82 7.81
CA TYR A 170 -7.51 -3.37 7.60
C TYR A 170 -8.14 -2.77 8.84
N LEU A 171 -7.90 -3.34 10.02
CA LEU A 171 -8.40 -2.79 11.27
C LEU A 171 -7.83 -1.40 11.56
N LEU A 172 -6.55 -1.18 11.24
CA LEU A 172 -5.88 0.09 11.54
C LEU A 172 -6.09 1.14 10.46
N VAL A 173 -5.97 0.78 9.19
CA VAL A 173 -5.96 1.73 8.07
C VAL A 173 -7.35 1.88 7.45
N GLY A 174 -8.08 0.77 7.29
CA GLY A 174 -9.33 0.71 6.53
C GLY A 174 -10.40 1.72 6.97
N PRO A 175 -10.84 1.73 8.24
CA PRO A 175 -11.87 2.67 8.71
C PRO A 175 -11.49 4.14 8.51
N PHE A 176 -10.22 4.49 8.76
CA PHE A 176 -9.75 5.87 8.61
C PHE A 176 -9.68 6.27 7.14
N PHE A 177 -9.15 5.39 6.30
CA PHE A 177 -9.05 5.63 4.86
C PHE A 177 -10.43 5.79 4.22
N MET A 178 -11.39 4.91 4.53
CA MET A 178 -12.78 5.02 4.07
C MET A 178 -13.47 6.27 4.62
N GLY A 179 -13.24 6.60 5.90
CA GLY A 179 -13.80 7.80 6.52
C GLY A 179 -13.30 9.09 5.87
N LEU A 180 -12.00 9.18 5.59
CA LEU A 180 -11.39 10.34 4.93
C LEU A 180 -11.87 10.47 3.47
N GLU A 181 -11.96 9.36 2.73
CA GLU A 181 -12.52 9.36 1.38
C GLU A 181 -13.98 9.83 1.39
N TYR A 182 -14.79 9.30 2.32
CA TYR A 182 -16.19 9.72 2.47
C TYR A 182 -16.32 11.22 2.77
N LEU A 183 -15.50 11.75 3.68
CA LEU A 183 -15.50 13.17 4.01
C LEU A 183 -15.13 14.02 2.78
N MET A 184 -14.09 13.65 2.05
CA MET A 184 -13.62 14.44 0.92
C MET A 184 -14.56 14.37 -0.30
N VAL A 185 -15.00 13.17 -0.67
CA VAL A 185 -15.75 12.93 -1.91
C VAL A 185 -17.25 13.12 -1.72
N HIS A 186 -17.83 12.59 -0.65
CA HIS A 186 -19.29 12.64 -0.44
C HIS A 186 -19.76 13.83 0.41
N LYS A 187 -18.91 14.34 1.30
CA LYS A 187 -19.21 15.54 2.10
C LYS A 187 -18.54 16.81 1.58
N GLU A 188 -17.75 16.70 0.51
CA GLU A 188 -17.01 17.82 -0.08
C GLU A 188 -16.13 18.55 0.95
N PHE A 189 -15.76 17.87 2.03
CA PHE A 189 -15.03 18.46 3.14
C PHE A 189 -13.56 18.61 2.75
N LEU A 190 -13.10 19.86 2.68
CA LEU A 190 -11.74 20.21 2.26
C LEU A 190 -11.35 19.55 0.92
N ASN A 191 -12.29 19.54 -0.03
CA ASN A 191 -12.11 18.96 -1.36
C ASN A 191 -11.38 19.90 -2.36
N GLN A 192 -10.97 21.09 -1.94
CA GLN A 192 -10.25 22.02 -2.82
C GLN A 192 -8.99 21.36 -3.36
N GLN A 193 -8.76 21.48 -4.66
CA GLN A 193 -7.66 20.79 -5.32
C GLN A 193 -6.43 21.69 -5.43
N ILE A 194 -5.27 21.16 -5.04
CA ILE A 194 -3.95 21.74 -5.31
C ILE A 194 -3.24 20.72 -6.19
N ILE A 195 -2.85 21.11 -7.42
CA ILE A 195 -2.27 20.20 -8.43
C ILE A 195 -3.08 18.92 -8.66
N GLY A 196 -4.41 19.01 -8.61
CA GLY A 196 -5.32 17.86 -8.75
C GLY A 196 -5.49 17.00 -7.50
N ILE A 197 -4.83 17.34 -6.38
CA ILE A 197 -4.89 16.61 -5.11
C ILE A 197 -5.81 17.37 -4.14
N GLY A 198 -6.78 16.69 -3.55
CA GLY A 198 -7.66 17.28 -2.53
C GLY A 198 -6.90 17.75 -1.27
N LEU A 199 -7.27 18.91 -0.73
CA LEU A 199 -6.63 19.51 0.44
C LEU A 199 -6.67 18.61 1.67
N LEU A 200 -7.77 17.87 1.89
CA LEU A 200 -7.88 16.90 2.98
C LEU A 200 -6.77 15.84 2.92
N PHE A 201 -6.44 15.36 1.72
CA PHE A 201 -5.36 14.40 1.52
C PHE A 201 -4.01 14.98 1.92
N ILE A 202 -3.70 16.20 1.49
CA ILE A 202 -2.44 16.90 1.82
C ILE A 202 -2.30 17.07 3.33
N ILE A 203 -3.37 17.52 4.00
CA ILE A 203 -3.38 17.69 5.46
C ILE A 203 -3.15 16.35 6.15
N ASN A 204 -3.86 15.29 5.74
CA ASN A 204 -3.70 13.96 6.29
C ASN A 204 -2.25 13.44 6.13
N GLU A 205 -1.65 13.64 4.96
CA GLU A 205 -0.25 13.27 4.71
C GLU A 205 0.70 13.97 5.68
N VAL A 206 0.60 15.30 5.82
CA VAL A 206 1.44 16.07 6.75
C VAL A 206 1.25 15.58 8.19
N LEU A 207 0.01 15.41 8.64
CA LEU A 207 -0.28 14.90 9.99
C LEU A 207 0.28 13.49 10.20
N THR A 208 0.18 12.62 9.20
CA THR A 208 0.69 11.25 9.26
C THR A 208 2.21 11.22 9.30
N ILE A 209 2.90 12.08 8.53
CA ILE A 209 4.36 12.23 8.56
C ILE A 209 4.82 12.71 9.95
N VAL A 210 4.15 13.73 10.50
CA VAL A 210 4.48 14.26 11.83
C VAL A 210 4.25 13.18 12.90
N ALA A 211 3.11 12.50 12.87
CA ALA A 211 2.82 11.40 13.79
C ALA A 211 3.84 10.26 13.65
N TYR A 212 4.23 9.91 12.42
CA TYR A 212 5.27 8.91 12.17
C TYR A 212 6.61 9.35 12.75
N TYR A 213 7.01 10.62 12.60
CA TYR A 213 8.28 11.12 13.13
C TYR A 213 8.41 10.86 14.64
N PHE A 214 7.33 11.10 15.39
CA PHE A 214 7.30 10.87 16.84
C PHE A 214 7.13 9.41 17.24
N THR A 215 6.49 8.59 16.40
CA THR A 215 6.15 7.20 16.73
C THR A 215 7.05 6.15 16.08
N LYS A 216 7.87 6.52 15.09
CA LYS A 216 8.68 5.58 14.29
C LYS A 216 9.50 4.62 15.13
N LYS A 217 10.04 5.07 16.28
CA LYS A 217 10.85 4.23 17.17
C LYS A 217 10.09 3.05 17.75
N TYR A 218 8.76 3.15 17.86
CA TYR A 218 7.86 2.13 18.39
C TYR A 218 7.49 1.06 17.38
N ILE A 219 7.97 1.15 16.12
CA ILE A 219 7.86 0.03 15.19
C ILE A 219 8.65 -1.18 15.71
N ASP A 220 9.71 -0.96 16.48
CA ASP A 220 10.29 -1.95 17.36
C ASP A 220 9.55 -1.89 18.71
N PRO A 221 8.66 -2.86 19.01
CA PRO A 221 7.80 -2.80 20.19
C PRO A 221 8.56 -3.05 21.50
N PHE A 222 9.86 -3.35 21.45
CA PHE A 222 10.73 -3.51 22.62
C PHE A 222 11.61 -2.29 22.89
N ARG A 223 11.53 -1.26 22.04
CA ARG A 223 12.27 -0.01 22.21
C ARG A 223 11.47 0.97 23.07
N ALA A 224 12.15 1.61 24.03
CA ALA A 224 11.57 2.61 24.95
C ALA A 224 11.28 3.98 24.29
#